data_AF-A0A383C9I6-F1
#
_entry.id   AF-A0A383C9I6-F1
#
_cell.length_a   1.000
_cell.length_b   1.000
_cell.length_c   1.000
_cell.angle_alpha   90.00
_cell.angle_beta   90.00
_cell.angle_gamma   90.00
#
_symmetry.space_group_name_H-M   'P 1'
#
loop_
_entity.id
_entity.type
_entity.pdbx_description
1 polymer ?
#
loop_
_entity_poly.entity_id
_entity_poly.type
_entity_poly.pdbx_seq_one_letter_code
_entity_poly.pdbx_strand_id
1 'polypeptide(L)'
;MKFYKIISFITLIILSISLLSEEDIEYKDRADVLEFVDMMHNKYGFEKKNLIELISTATFQARVLRVMNRQPEGTMTWTKYKEMMVSEDRIFSGKTFIESYRKELMRAEDIYGIPAEIIASIIGIETRYGRTQGNIRVLDSLMTLSFDYPRRAKFFKIQLEEFLLLAREEGLNTYQVKGSIAGA
;
A
#
# COMPACT_ATOMS: atom_id res chain seq x y z
N MET A 1 10.08 0.03 60.73
CA MET A 1 9.48 0.93 59.70
C MET A 1 10.45 1.39 58.60
N LYS A 2 11.55 0.67 58.32
CA LYS A 2 12.53 1.02 57.25
C LYS A 2 12.69 -0.06 56.16
N PHE A 3 12.34 -1.31 56.44
CA PHE A 3 12.46 -2.42 55.47
C PHE A 3 11.37 -2.41 54.38
N TYR A 4 10.12 -2.10 54.72
CA TYR A 4 9.02 -2.05 53.74
C TYR A 4 9.15 -0.92 52.71
N LYS A 5 9.87 0.16 53.04
CA LYS A 5 10.17 1.25 52.08
C LYS A 5 11.21 0.85 51.03
N ILE A 6 12.15 -0.04 51.37
CA ILE A 6 13.17 -0.54 50.44
C ILE A 6 12.56 -1.54 49.46
N ILE A 7 11.69 -2.44 49.96
CA ILE A 7 10.99 -3.41 49.10
C ILE A 7 10.03 -2.69 48.13
N SER A 8 9.31 -1.65 48.60
CA SER A 8 8.42 -0.82 47.76
C SER A 8 9.18 -0.02 46.69
N PHE A 9 10.43 0.40 46.94
CA PHE A 9 11.26 1.10 45.96
C PHE A 9 11.83 0.15 44.90
N ILE A 10 12.17 -1.09 45.29
CA ILE A 10 12.65 -2.13 44.35
C ILE A 10 11.51 -2.63 43.46
N THR A 11 10.28 -2.79 43.96
CA THR A 11 9.12 -3.11 43.10
C THR A 11 8.75 -1.95 42.17
N LEU A 12 8.95 -0.69 42.57
CA LEU A 12 8.71 0.47 41.69
C LEU A 12 9.75 0.58 40.56
N ILE A 13 11.00 0.15 40.81
CA ILE A 13 12.06 0.06 39.78
C ILE A 13 11.85 -1.12 38.83
N ILE A 14 11.36 -2.27 39.33
CA ILE A 14 11.05 -3.43 38.48
C ILE A 14 9.81 -3.14 37.61
N LEU A 15 8.84 -2.36 38.12
CA LEU A 15 7.68 -1.92 37.34
C LEU A 15 8.04 -0.89 36.27
N SER A 16 9.08 -0.05 36.48
CA SER A 16 9.56 0.88 35.44
C SER A 16 10.47 0.22 34.40
N ILE A 17 11.13 -0.90 34.72
CA ILE A 17 11.89 -1.71 33.73
C ILE A 17 10.95 -2.47 32.78
N SER A 18 9.71 -2.72 33.18
CA SER A 18 8.70 -3.35 32.28
C SER A 18 8.18 -2.40 31.20
N LEU A 19 8.63 -1.14 31.20
CA LEU A 19 8.48 -0.17 30.13
C LEU A 19 9.73 -0.13 29.22
N LEU A 20 10.43 -1.25 29.08
CA LEU A 20 11.36 -1.45 27.96
C LEU A 20 10.55 -1.24 26.68
N SER A 21 10.96 -0.25 25.89
CA SER A 21 10.54 -0.08 24.51
C SER A 21 10.55 -1.46 23.84
N GLU A 22 9.45 -1.88 23.20
CA GLU A 22 9.57 -2.79 22.08
C GLU A 22 10.62 -2.15 21.17
N GLU A 23 11.83 -2.72 21.11
CA GLU A 23 12.74 -2.39 20.01
C GLU A 23 11.95 -2.72 18.76
N ASP A 24 11.57 -1.69 18.00
CA ASP A 24 10.95 -1.86 16.69
C ASP A 24 11.96 -2.66 15.84
N ILE A 25 11.76 -3.98 15.77
CA ILE A 25 12.62 -4.87 15.00
C ILE A 25 12.49 -4.42 13.54
N GLU A 26 13.61 -3.98 12.96
CA GLU A 26 13.65 -3.57 11.56
C GLU A 26 13.18 -4.72 10.66
N TYR A 27 12.51 -4.41 9.55
CA TYR A 27 11.98 -5.44 8.65
C TYR A 27 13.05 -6.46 8.21
N LYS A 28 14.29 -6.02 8.03
CA LYS A 28 15.40 -6.88 7.59
C LYS A 28 15.77 -7.97 8.60
N ASP A 29 15.44 -7.77 9.87
CA ASP A 29 15.79 -8.67 10.98
C ASP A 29 14.59 -9.54 11.42
N ARG A 30 13.41 -9.31 10.83
CA ARG A 30 12.18 -10.05 11.14
C ARG A 30 12.13 -11.41 10.45
N ALA A 31 11.85 -12.47 11.22
CA ALA A 31 11.80 -13.83 10.71
C ALA A 31 10.77 -14.04 9.59
N ASP A 32 9.58 -13.43 9.70
CA ASP A 32 8.52 -13.54 8.70
C ASP A 32 8.84 -12.80 7.39
N VAL A 33 9.66 -11.74 7.45
CA VAL A 33 10.19 -11.04 6.28
C VAL A 33 11.31 -11.85 5.63
N LEU A 34 12.21 -12.43 6.42
CA LEU A 34 13.28 -13.30 5.92
C LEU A 34 12.71 -14.55 5.22
N GLU A 35 11.63 -15.11 5.73
CA GLU A 35 10.90 -16.20 5.05
C GLU A 35 10.36 -15.76 3.68
N PHE A 36 9.84 -14.54 3.58
CA PHE A 36 9.42 -13.97 2.28
C PHE A 36 10.61 -13.78 1.33
N VAL A 37 11.75 -13.29 1.83
CA VAL A 37 12.99 -13.15 1.03
C VAL A 37 13.46 -14.51 0.52
N ASP A 38 13.47 -15.53 1.38
CA ASP A 38 13.83 -16.90 1.01
C ASP A 38 12.89 -17.47 -0.05
N MET A 39 11.58 -17.22 0.09
CA MET A 39 10.58 -17.60 -0.91
C MET A 39 10.88 -16.92 -2.26
N MET A 40 11.09 -15.60 -2.29
CA MET A 40 11.38 -14.86 -3.52
C MET A 40 12.68 -15.32 -4.18
N HIS A 41 13.70 -15.65 -3.39
CA HIS A 41 14.95 -16.23 -3.89
C HIS A 41 14.73 -17.61 -4.50
N ASN A 42 14.11 -18.53 -3.76
CA ASN A 42 13.95 -19.91 -4.19
C ASN A 42 13.00 -20.05 -5.39
N LYS A 43 11.93 -19.24 -5.45
CA LYS A 43 10.90 -19.33 -6.48
C LYS A 43 11.24 -18.53 -7.74
N TYR A 44 11.88 -17.36 -7.58
CA TYR A 44 12.06 -16.40 -8.68
C TYR A 44 13.52 -15.93 -8.87
N GLY A 45 14.47 -16.48 -8.12
CA GLY A 45 15.90 -16.18 -8.28
C GLY A 45 16.28 -14.75 -7.89
N PHE A 46 15.54 -14.07 -7.00
CA PHE A 46 16.00 -12.80 -6.41
C PHE A 46 17.29 -13.00 -5.62
N GLU A 47 18.27 -12.12 -5.80
CA GLU A 47 19.44 -12.10 -4.91
C GLU A 47 19.01 -11.63 -3.51
N LYS A 48 19.17 -12.49 -2.50
CA LYS A 48 18.72 -12.21 -1.13
C LYS A 48 19.28 -10.89 -0.60
N LYS A 49 20.57 -10.61 -0.86
CA LYS A 49 21.24 -9.39 -0.41
C LYS A 49 20.54 -8.13 -0.92
N ASN A 50 20.29 -8.04 -2.23
CA ASN A 50 19.63 -6.88 -2.83
C ASN A 50 18.18 -6.74 -2.35
N LEU A 51 17.50 -7.86 -2.13
CA LEU A 51 16.11 -7.84 -1.64
C LEU A 51 16.02 -7.38 -0.18
N ILE A 52 16.95 -7.83 0.67
CA ILE A 52 17.10 -7.36 2.04
C ILE A 52 17.44 -5.87 2.05
N GLU A 53 18.38 -5.41 1.21
CA GLU A 53 18.73 -4.00 1.10
C GLU A 53 17.51 -3.14 0.70
N LEU A 54 16.74 -3.57 -0.30
CA LEU A 54 15.51 -2.90 -0.72
C LEU A 54 14.49 -2.83 0.43
N ILE A 55 14.16 -3.97 1.04
CA ILE A 55 13.15 -4.06 2.11
C ILE A 55 13.59 -3.28 3.35
N SER A 56 14.89 -3.18 3.63
CA SER A 56 15.43 -2.34 4.72
C SER A 56 15.10 -0.86 4.54
N THR A 57 14.83 -0.41 3.30
CA THR A 57 14.43 0.99 3.04
C THR A 57 12.93 1.23 3.19
N ALA A 58 12.14 0.17 3.38
CA ALA A 58 10.71 0.29 3.57
C ALA A 58 10.41 0.92 4.93
N THR A 59 9.48 1.87 4.95
CA THR A 59 9.06 2.57 6.17
C THR A 59 7.64 2.18 6.52
N PHE A 60 7.42 1.73 7.75
CA PHE A 60 6.10 1.43 8.29
C PHE A 60 5.14 2.63 8.14
N GLN A 61 3.94 2.38 7.61
CA GLN A 61 2.94 3.42 7.32
C GLN A 61 1.74 3.32 8.26
N ALA A 62 1.82 3.97 9.44
CA ALA A 62 0.71 3.99 10.41
C ALA A 62 -0.63 4.48 9.82
N ARG A 63 -0.58 5.42 8.86
CA ARG A 63 -1.77 5.91 8.14
C ARG A 63 -2.46 4.80 7.34
N VAL A 64 -1.68 3.90 6.74
CA VAL A 64 -2.20 2.80 5.92
C VAL A 64 -3.05 1.87 6.77
N LEU A 65 -2.53 1.42 7.92
CA LEU A 65 -3.28 0.57 8.85
C LEU A 65 -4.54 1.25 9.39
N ARG A 66 -4.43 2.54 9.75
CA ARG A 66 -5.58 3.32 10.25
C ARG A 66 -6.71 3.36 9.24
N VAL A 67 -6.41 3.62 7.97
CA VAL A 67 -7.42 3.66 6.90
C VAL A 67 -8.00 2.27 6.64
N MET A 68 -7.17 1.24 6.63
CA MET A 68 -7.63 -0.14 6.42
C MET A 68 -8.50 -0.69 7.57
N ASN A 69 -8.30 -0.19 8.78
CA ASN A 69 -9.12 -0.54 9.96
C ASN A 69 -10.35 0.33 10.16
N ARG A 70 -10.53 1.38 9.34
CA ARG A 70 -11.68 2.27 9.50
C ARG A 70 -12.97 1.50 9.27
N GLN A 71 -13.85 1.51 10.27
CA GLN A 71 -15.22 1.05 10.12
C GLN A 71 -16.05 2.19 9.50
N PRO A 72 -16.88 1.92 8.47
CA PRO A 72 -17.79 2.93 7.96
C PRO A 72 -18.75 3.41 9.05
N GLU A 73 -18.83 4.72 9.26
CA GLU A 73 -19.74 5.34 10.26
C GLU A 73 -21.20 5.42 9.76
N GLY A 74 -21.50 4.87 8.57
CA GLY A 74 -22.84 4.86 7.98
C GLY A 74 -22.84 4.32 6.55
N THR A 75 -24.02 4.27 5.93
CA THR A 75 -24.20 3.82 4.53
C THR A 75 -24.25 5.02 3.58
N MET A 76 -23.47 4.95 2.51
CA MET A 76 -23.52 5.95 1.42
C MET A 76 -24.76 5.69 0.56
N THR A 77 -25.63 6.70 0.38
CA THR A 77 -26.77 6.58 -0.54
C THR A 77 -26.31 6.73 -1.98
N TRP A 78 -27.05 6.11 -2.92
CA TRP A 78 -26.76 6.25 -4.35
C TRP A 78 -26.71 7.72 -4.80
N THR A 79 -27.66 8.54 -4.36
CA THR A 79 -27.71 9.97 -4.71
C THR A 79 -26.43 10.69 -4.32
N LYS A 80 -25.97 10.53 -3.07
CA LYS A 80 -24.73 11.16 -2.59
C LYS A 80 -23.49 10.66 -3.34
N TYR A 81 -23.41 9.35 -3.58
CA TYR A 81 -22.31 8.77 -4.34
C TYR A 81 -22.28 9.30 -5.78
N LYS A 82 -23.43 9.35 -6.45
CA LYS A 82 -23.57 9.86 -7.81
C LYS A 82 -23.14 11.33 -7.91
N GLU A 83 -23.54 12.18 -6.96
CA GLU A 83 -23.11 13.60 -6.92
C GLU A 83 -21.59 13.74 -6.80
N MET A 84 -20.93 12.87 -6.02
CA MET A 84 -19.46 12.85 -5.90
C MET A 84 -18.76 12.34 -7.17
N MET A 85 -19.36 11.35 -7.84
CA MET A 85 -18.76 10.65 -8.98
C MET A 85 -19.13 11.23 -10.36
N VAL A 86 -20.22 11.97 -10.47
CA VAL A 86 -20.70 12.55 -11.74
C VAL A 86 -20.83 14.06 -11.57
N SER A 87 -19.68 14.74 -11.55
CA SER A 87 -19.60 16.20 -11.46
C SER A 87 -19.30 16.84 -12.82
N GLU A 88 -19.73 18.09 -13.03
CA GLU A 88 -19.45 18.85 -14.25
C GLU A 88 -17.95 18.91 -14.58
N ASP A 89 -17.09 19.12 -13.58
CA ASP A 89 -15.63 19.10 -13.74
C ASP A 89 -15.12 17.75 -14.28
N ARG A 90 -15.63 16.62 -13.77
CA ARG A 90 -15.21 15.28 -14.23
C ARG A 90 -15.73 14.99 -15.63
N ILE A 91 -16.96 15.42 -15.95
CA ILE A 91 -17.55 15.29 -17.29
C ILE A 91 -16.72 16.09 -18.31
N PHE A 92 -16.41 17.35 -17.99
CA PHE A 92 -15.58 18.20 -18.84
C PHE A 92 -14.18 17.60 -19.03
N SER A 93 -13.52 17.21 -17.94
CA SER A 93 -12.20 16.57 -17.99
C SER A 93 -12.22 15.25 -18.79
N GLY A 94 -13.31 14.49 -18.71
CA GLY A 94 -13.49 13.25 -19.47
C GLY A 94 -13.62 13.48 -20.98
N LYS A 95 -14.40 14.48 -21.39
CA LYS A 95 -14.47 14.89 -22.81
C LYS A 95 -13.10 15.29 -23.32
N THR A 96 -12.36 16.10 -22.55
CA THR A 96 -11.01 16.52 -22.91
C THR A 96 -10.05 15.33 -23.00
N PHE A 97 -10.12 14.38 -22.07
CA PHE A 97 -9.30 13.16 -22.10
C PHE A 97 -9.58 12.31 -23.33
N ILE A 98 -10.86 12.06 -23.64
CA ILE A 98 -11.27 11.31 -24.84
C ILE A 98 -10.77 12.00 -26.10
N GLU A 99 -10.90 13.32 -26.21
CA GLU A 99 -10.38 14.08 -27.35
C GLU A 99 -8.86 13.90 -27.48
N SER A 100 -8.14 14.02 -26.36
CA SER A 100 -6.67 13.97 -26.33
C SER A 100 -6.12 12.59 -26.70
N TYR A 101 -6.83 11.52 -26.33
CA TYR A 101 -6.42 10.13 -26.54
C TYR A 101 -7.34 9.37 -27.49
N ARG A 102 -8.02 10.08 -28.41
CA ARG A 102 -9.04 9.49 -29.29
C ARG A 102 -8.50 8.28 -30.04
N LYS A 103 -7.29 8.39 -30.61
CA LYS A 103 -6.68 7.34 -31.42
C LYS A 103 -6.42 6.08 -30.58
N GLU A 104 -5.87 6.24 -29.38
CA GLU A 104 -5.55 5.15 -28.47
C GLU A 104 -6.80 4.47 -27.95
N LEU A 105 -7.83 5.25 -27.60
CA LEU A 105 -9.12 4.74 -27.11
C LEU A 105 -9.89 4.01 -28.21
N MET A 106 -9.96 4.55 -29.43
CA MET A 106 -10.60 3.86 -30.55
C MET A 106 -9.87 2.55 -30.91
N ARG A 107 -8.53 2.54 -30.81
CA ARG A 107 -7.75 1.31 -31.00
C ARG A 107 -8.05 0.29 -29.91
N ALA A 108 -8.18 0.72 -28.65
CA ALA A 108 -8.55 -0.18 -27.56
C ALA A 108 -9.98 -0.73 -27.74
N GLU A 109 -10.92 0.10 -28.22
CA GLU A 109 -12.27 -0.32 -28.54
C GLU A 109 -12.31 -1.35 -29.67
N ASP A 110 -11.54 -1.15 -30.74
CA ASP A 110 -11.45 -2.10 -31.86
C ASP A 110 -10.84 -3.45 -31.44
N ILE A 111 -9.78 -3.43 -30.63
CA ILE A 111 -9.08 -4.65 -30.20
C ILE A 111 -9.87 -5.41 -29.11
N TYR A 112 -10.44 -4.68 -28.14
CA TYR A 112 -11.01 -5.29 -26.93
C TYR A 112 -12.54 -5.24 -26.87
N GLY A 113 -13.21 -4.51 -27.77
CA GLY A 113 -14.67 -4.35 -27.78
C GLY A 113 -15.22 -3.51 -26.62
N ILE A 114 -14.37 -2.75 -25.92
CA ILE A 114 -14.77 -1.91 -24.77
C ILE A 114 -14.93 -0.47 -25.26
N PRO A 115 -16.11 0.15 -25.11
CA PRO A 115 -16.34 1.52 -25.55
C PRO A 115 -15.34 2.50 -24.92
N ALA A 116 -14.84 3.44 -25.74
CA ALA A 116 -13.88 4.46 -25.32
C ALA A 116 -14.31 5.22 -24.05
N GLU A 117 -15.59 5.56 -23.94
CA GLU A 117 -16.15 6.26 -22.79
C GLU A 117 -16.10 5.45 -21.50
N ILE A 118 -16.18 4.12 -21.57
CA ILE A 118 -16.06 3.24 -20.38
C ILE A 118 -14.63 3.27 -19.87
N ILE A 119 -13.64 3.10 -20.76
CA ILE A 119 -12.22 3.17 -20.41
C ILE A 119 -11.88 4.54 -19.79
N ALA A 120 -12.32 5.62 -20.45
CA ALA A 120 -12.12 6.97 -19.93
C ALA A 120 -12.81 7.17 -18.57
N SER A 121 -14.02 6.65 -18.37
CA SER A 121 -14.74 6.78 -17.10
C SER A 121 -14.00 6.13 -15.93
N ILE A 122 -13.41 4.94 -16.13
CA ILE A 122 -12.61 4.25 -15.10
C ILE A 122 -11.40 5.11 -14.74
N ILE A 123 -10.63 5.57 -15.72
CA ILE A 123 -9.46 6.43 -15.49
C ILE A 123 -9.84 7.72 -14.75
N GLY A 124 -10.99 8.31 -15.09
CA GLY A 124 -11.54 9.51 -14.46
C GLY A 124 -12.00 9.32 -13.02
N ILE A 125 -12.55 8.15 -12.70
CA ILE A 125 -12.97 7.79 -11.33
C ILE A 125 -11.74 7.50 -10.47
N GLU A 126 -10.80 6.69 -10.98
CA GLU A 126 -9.64 6.23 -10.20
C GLU A 126 -8.63 7.34 -9.93
N THR A 127 -8.27 8.12 -10.96
CA THR A 127 -7.11 9.03 -10.85
C THR A 127 -7.41 10.47 -11.25
N ARG A 128 -8.67 10.79 -11.59
CA ARG A 128 -9.02 12.06 -12.22
C ARG A 128 -8.15 12.34 -13.45
N TYR A 129 -8.00 11.33 -14.31
CA TYR A 129 -7.21 11.44 -15.54
C TYR A 129 -5.73 11.76 -15.25
N GLY A 130 -5.16 11.09 -14.23
CA GLY A 130 -3.75 11.24 -13.84
C GLY A 130 -3.45 12.34 -12.83
N ARG A 131 -4.42 13.19 -12.46
CA ARG A 131 -4.19 14.26 -11.46
C ARG A 131 -4.01 13.74 -10.03
N THR A 132 -4.47 12.52 -9.73
CA THR A 132 -4.42 11.93 -8.40
C THR A 132 -4.07 10.45 -8.50
N GLN A 133 -2.78 10.12 -8.53
CA GLN A 133 -2.28 8.74 -8.67
C GLN A 133 -1.84 8.12 -7.34
N GLY A 134 -2.05 8.83 -6.23
CA GLY A 134 -1.47 8.47 -4.93
C GLY A 134 -0.04 8.98 -4.76
N ASN A 135 0.43 8.98 -3.51
CA ASN A 135 1.70 9.61 -3.14
C ASN A 135 2.51 8.80 -2.12
N ILE A 136 2.08 7.57 -1.83
CA ILE A 136 2.74 6.66 -0.90
C ILE A 136 3.62 5.73 -1.74
N ARG A 137 4.85 5.44 -1.30
CA ARG A 137 5.68 4.44 -2.00
C ARG A 137 4.97 3.09 -1.93
N VAL A 138 4.83 2.42 -3.06
CA VAL A 138 4.12 1.13 -3.14
C VAL A 138 4.79 0.10 -2.23
N LEU A 139 6.13 0.09 -2.19
CA LEU A 139 6.91 -0.76 -1.27
C LEU A 139 6.49 -0.54 0.19
N ASP A 140 6.37 0.71 0.66
CA ASP A 140 6.03 1.02 2.05
C ASP A 140 4.62 0.52 2.41
N SER A 141 3.65 0.77 1.52
CA SER A 141 2.27 0.31 1.70
C SER A 141 2.20 -1.21 1.76
N LEU A 142 2.80 -1.90 0.77
CA LEU A 142 2.72 -3.35 0.67
C LEU A 142 3.51 -4.05 1.78
N MET A 143 4.66 -3.52 2.20
CA MET A 143 5.40 -4.01 3.38
C MET A 143 4.54 -3.90 4.64
N THR A 144 4.00 -2.71 4.91
CA THR A 144 3.12 -2.47 6.07
C THR A 144 1.93 -3.44 6.07
N LEU A 145 1.29 -3.64 4.92
CA LEU A 145 0.10 -4.48 4.81
C LEU A 145 0.40 -5.99 4.78
N SER A 146 1.60 -6.38 4.38
CA SER A 146 2.03 -7.78 4.34
C SER A 146 2.43 -8.30 5.72
N PHE A 147 3.04 -7.45 6.54
CA PHE A 147 3.72 -7.87 7.77
C PHE A 147 3.11 -7.27 9.04
N ASP A 148 2.34 -6.19 8.95
CA ASP A 148 1.74 -5.51 10.10
C ASP A 148 0.21 -5.44 10.03
N TYR A 149 -0.39 -6.16 9.08
CA TYR A 149 -1.85 -6.21 8.89
C TYR A 149 -2.41 -7.64 8.83
N PRO A 150 -2.51 -8.35 9.96
CA PRO A 150 -2.86 -9.77 9.99
C PRO A 150 -4.15 -10.13 9.24
N ARG A 151 -5.16 -9.25 9.27
CA ARG A 151 -6.47 -9.48 8.64
C ARG A 151 -6.39 -9.81 7.14
N ARG A 152 -5.41 -9.23 6.41
CA ARG A 152 -5.23 -9.46 4.97
C ARG A 152 -3.76 -9.69 4.57
N ALA A 153 -2.88 -10.01 5.53
CA ALA A 153 -1.45 -10.20 5.31
C ALA A 153 -1.15 -11.13 4.12
N LYS A 154 -1.84 -12.28 4.04
CA LYS A 154 -1.67 -13.24 2.93
C LYS A 154 -1.95 -12.61 1.55
N PHE A 155 -3.01 -11.81 1.44
CA PHE A 155 -3.34 -11.14 0.17
C PHE A 155 -2.26 -10.12 -0.20
N PHE A 156 -1.81 -9.31 0.75
CA PHE A 156 -0.82 -8.28 0.47
C PHE A 156 0.59 -8.84 0.25
N LYS A 157 0.95 -9.99 0.84
CA LYS A 157 2.17 -10.72 0.50
C LYS A 157 2.20 -11.13 -0.98
N ILE A 158 1.06 -11.58 -1.52
CA ILE A 158 0.92 -11.87 -2.96
C ILE A 158 1.09 -10.57 -3.78
N GLN A 159 0.48 -9.47 -3.36
CA GLN A 159 0.65 -8.19 -4.07
C GLN A 159 2.09 -7.66 -4.02
N LEU A 160 2.79 -7.84 -2.90
CA LEU A 160 4.21 -7.49 -2.75
C LEU A 160 5.10 -8.34 -3.66
N GLU A 161 4.83 -9.64 -3.73
CA GLU A 161 5.47 -10.57 -4.66
C GLU A 161 5.29 -10.11 -6.12
N GLU A 162 4.05 -9.88 -6.56
CA GLU A 162 3.76 -9.42 -7.93
C GLU A 162 4.36 -8.03 -8.23
N PHE A 163 4.34 -7.11 -7.27
CA PHE A 163 4.97 -5.79 -7.44
C PHE A 163 6.48 -5.90 -7.70
N LEU A 164 7.19 -6.77 -6.97
CA LEU A 164 8.63 -6.97 -7.15
C LEU A 164 8.95 -7.66 -8.48
N LEU A 165 8.10 -8.59 -8.91
CA LEU A 165 8.21 -9.23 -10.23
C LEU A 165 8.00 -8.23 -11.36
N LEU A 166 6.89 -7.49 -11.32
CA LEU A 166 6.58 -6.43 -12.28
C LEU A 166 7.72 -5.41 -12.38
N ALA A 167 8.25 -4.97 -11.23
CA ALA A 167 9.32 -3.99 -11.22
C ALA A 167 10.61 -4.52 -11.86
N ARG A 168 10.90 -5.82 -11.72
CA ARG A 168 12.02 -6.44 -12.42
C ARG A 168 11.77 -6.55 -13.92
N GLU A 169 10.57 -7.00 -14.32
CA GLU A 169 10.19 -7.23 -15.72
C GLU A 169 10.20 -5.92 -16.52
N GLU A 170 9.66 -4.85 -15.94
CA GLU A 170 9.52 -3.53 -16.57
C GLU A 170 10.69 -2.58 -16.27
N GLY A 171 11.70 -3.02 -15.51
CA GLY A 171 12.86 -2.21 -15.13
C GLY A 171 12.51 -0.99 -14.27
N LEU A 172 11.46 -1.08 -13.44
CA LEU A 172 11.01 0.01 -12.58
C LEU A 172 11.95 0.20 -11.38
N ASN A 173 12.16 1.47 -11.01
CA ASN A 173 12.85 1.79 -9.77
C ASN A 173 11.92 1.61 -8.56
N THR A 174 12.00 0.44 -7.90
CA THR A 174 11.19 0.05 -6.74
C THR A 174 11.24 1.05 -5.59
N TYR A 175 12.31 1.84 -5.46
CA TYR A 175 12.45 2.88 -4.43
C TYR A 175 11.56 4.10 -4.68
N GLN A 176 11.04 4.27 -5.90
CA GLN A 176 10.38 5.50 -6.35
C GLN A 176 8.93 5.30 -6.81
N VAL A 177 8.48 4.05 -7.04
CA VAL A 177 7.10 3.80 -7.47
C VAL A 177 6.12 4.25 -6.38
N LYS A 178 5.20 5.14 -6.75
CA LYS A 178 4.16 5.68 -5.86
C LYS A 178 2.78 5.21 -6.31
N GLY A 179 1.90 5.06 -5.33
CA GLY A 179 0.53 4.63 -5.54
C GLY A 179 -0.36 4.99 -4.36
N SER A 180 -1.50 4.31 -4.30
CA SER A 180 -2.51 4.47 -3.26
C SER A 180 -2.08 3.89 -1.90
N ILE A 181 -2.95 4.06 -0.91
CA ILE A 181 -2.80 3.47 0.44
C ILE A 181 -2.67 1.94 0.40
N ALA A 182 -3.21 1.28 -0.62
CA ALA A 182 -3.25 -0.18 -0.75
C ALA A 182 -2.34 -0.72 -1.88
N GLY A 183 -1.44 0.10 -2.43
CA GLY A 183 -0.49 -0.32 -3.46
C GLY A 183 -1.04 -0.40 -4.88
N ALA A 184 -2.23 0.19 -5.13
CA ALA A 184 -2.74 0.44 -6.48
C ALA A 184 -1.99 1.56 -7.19
#